data_AF-A0A7M7JMG4-F1
#
_entry.id   AF-A0A7M7JMG4-F1
#
_cell.length_a   1.000
_cell.length_b   1.000
_cell.length_c   1.000
_cell.angle_alpha   90.00
_cell.angle_beta   90.00
_cell.angle_gamma   90.00
#
_symmetry.space_group_name_H-M   'P 1'
#
loop_
_entity.id
_entity.type
_entity.pdbx_description
1 polymer ?
#
loop_
_entity_poly.entity_id
_entity_poly.type
_entity_poly.pdbx_seq_one_letter_code
_entity_poly.pdbx_strand_id
1 'polypeptide(L)'
;MKASGLLRHYELVGRAHPTERDPHPKLYKMYIFAPDFVTAKSRFWYFIKKLKKVKKTTGEVISIKRIPEKNPGKVKNYGIWLRYNSRSGIHNMYREYRDVTTEGAVTQCYRDMGARHRAQASSIQIIRVESVPAAKTRRAHIKQFHDQKIKFPHPFPIKRNFHAQRFAANRPIVRFQ
;
A
#
# COMPACT_ATOMS: atom_id res chain seq x y z
N MET A 1 11.25 -3.46 -6.96
CA MET A 1 10.47 -2.20 -6.99
C MET A 1 10.94 -1.34 -5.83
N LYS A 2 11.17 -0.05 -6.07
CA LYS A 2 11.29 0.96 -5.00
C LYS A 2 9.88 1.50 -4.71
N ALA A 3 9.49 1.57 -3.44
CA ALA A 3 8.22 2.20 -3.03
C ALA A 3 8.45 3.70 -2.83
N SER A 4 8.68 4.42 -3.93
CA SER A 4 8.90 5.87 -3.89
C SER A 4 7.57 6.61 -3.82
N GLY A 5 7.49 7.62 -2.96
CA GLY A 5 6.32 8.50 -2.84
C GLY A 5 5.04 7.78 -2.42
N LEU A 6 3.93 8.18 -3.03
CA LEU A 6 2.62 7.55 -2.87
C LEU A 6 2.43 6.50 -3.97
N LEU A 7 2.07 5.28 -3.58
CA LEU A 7 1.77 4.21 -4.53
C LEU A 7 0.42 4.45 -5.18
N ARG A 8 0.29 4.05 -6.44
CA ARG A 8 -0.96 4.10 -7.21
C ARG A 8 -1.49 2.70 -7.46
N HIS A 9 -2.81 2.58 -7.52
CA HIS A 9 -3.50 1.32 -7.73
C HIS A 9 -3.76 1.11 -9.23
N TYR A 10 -3.21 0.03 -9.78
CA TYR A 10 -3.35 -0.32 -11.19
C TYR A 10 -4.04 -1.67 -11.36
N GLU A 11 -4.99 -1.73 -12.28
CA GLU A 11 -5.50 -2.96 -12.87
C GLU A 11 -4.67 -3.30 -14.11
N LEU A 12 -4.10 -4.50 -14.12
CA LEU A 12 -3.38 -5.03 -15.28
C LEU A 12 -4.04 -6.31 -15.74
N VAL A 13 -4.32 -6.37 -17.04
CA VAL A 13 -4.84 -7.56 -17.72
C VAL A 13 -3.82 -7.98 -18.76
N GLY A 14 -3.43 -9.26 -18.73
CA GLY A 14 -2.51 -9.83 -19.72
C GLY A 14 -2.77 -11.30 -19.97
N ARG A 15 -2.17 -11.81 -21.04
CA ARG A 15 -2.32 -13.21 -21.49
C ARG A 15 -1.03 -13.70 -22.15
N ALA A 16 -0.94 -15.00 -22.42
CA ALA A 16 0.07 -15.53 -23.34
C ALA A 16 -0.28 -15.13 -24.78
N HIS A 17 0.70 -15.10 -25.68
CA HIS A 17 0.43 -14.91 -27.10
C HIS A 17 -0.41 -16.07 -27.63
N PRO A 18 -1.42 -15.82 -28.46
CA PRO A 18 -2.14 -16.87 -29.17
C PRO A 18 -1.18 -17.75 -29.96
N THR A 19 -1.40 -19.06 -29.94
CA THR A 19 -0.64 -20.05 -30.73
C THR A 19 -1.63 -20.94 -31.48
N GLU A 20 -1.18 -21.68 -32.50
CA GLU A 20 -2.06 -22.63 -33.20
C GLU A 20 -2.70 -23.66 -32.27
N ARG A 21 -2.00 -24.05 -31.20
CA ARG A 21 -2.49 -24.99 -30.18
C ARG A 21 -3.48 -24.36 -29.20
N ASP A 22 -3.34 -23.06 -28.93
CA ASP A 22 -4.23 -22.30 -28.05
C ASP A 22 -4.51 -20.91 -28.65
N PRO A 23 -5.51 -20.80 -29.55
CA PRO A 23 -5.88 -19.55 -30.20
C PRO A 23 -6.50 -18.53 -29.23
N HIS A 24 -7.04 -18.98 -28.10
CA HIS A 24 -7.73 -18.14 -27.13
C HIS A 24 -7.16 -18.31 -25.71
N PRO A 25 -5.91 -17.85 -25.46
CA PRO A 25 -5.30 -17.98 -24.15
C PRO A 25 -6.09 -17.25 -23.06
N LYS A 26 -6.14 -17.86 -21.88
CA LYS A 26 -6.83 -17.30 -20.71
C LYS A 26 -6.27 -15.92 -20.32
N LEU A 27 -7.18 -14.99 -20.04
CA LEU A 27 -6.84 -13.68 -19.52
C LEU A 27 -6.61 -13.72 -18.01
N TYR A 28 -5.56 -13.05 -17.55
CA TYR A 28 -5.23 -12.90 -16.15
C TYR A 28 -5.30 -11.44 -15.74
N LYS A 29 -6.08 -11.15 -14.69
CA LYS A 29 -6.22 -9.83 -14.11
C LYS A 29 -5.51 -9.75 -12.76
N MET A 30 -4.73 -8.70 -12.55
CA MET A 30 -4.04 -8.43 -11.28
C MET A 30 -4.22 -6.97 -10.86
N TYR A 31 -4.35 -6.78 -9.56
CA TYR A 31 -4.32 -5.47 -8.91
C TYR A 31 -2.91 -5.23 -8.35
N ILE A 32 -2.24 -4.19 -8.82
CA ILE A 32 -0.85 -3.90 -8.48
C ILE A 32 -0.73 -2.48 -7.96
N PHE A 33 -0.07 -2.35 -6.81
CA PHE A 33 0.30 -1.05 -6.25
C PHE A 33 1.72 -0.70 -6.68
N ALA A 34 1.88 0.43 -7.39
CA ALA A 34 3.16 0.87 -7.94
C ALA A 34 3.23 2.41 -8.04
N PRO A 35 4.44 3.03 -8.04
CA PRO A 35 4.56 4.47 -8.24
C PRO A 35 4.06 4.94 -9.63
N ASP A 36 4.26 4.11 -10.64
CA ASP A 36 3.98 4.41 -12.05
C ASP A 36 3.59 3.12 -12.81
N PHE A 37 3.09 3.29 -14.04
CA PHE A 37 2.59 2.20 -14.88
C PHE A 37 3.71 1.27 -15.39
N VAL A 38 4.94 1.77 -15.57
CA VAL A 38 6.09 0.96 -16.02
C VAL A 38 6.48 -0.02 -14.93
N THR A 39 6.57 0.47 -13.70
CA THR A 39 6.84 -0.36 -12.52
C THR A 39 5.68 -1.33 -12.27
N ALA A 40 4.43 -0.92 -12.49
CA ALA A 40 3.27 -1.81 -12.41
C ALA A 40 3.36 -2.97 -13.43
N LYS A 41 3.68 -2.68 -14.69
CA LYS A 41 3.90 -3.68 -15.76
C LYS A 41 5.02 -4.65 -15.41
N SER A 42 6.13 -4.14 -14.85
CA SER A 42 7.25 -4.97 -14.38
C SER A 42 6.82 -5.93 -13.27
N ARG A 43 6.04 -5.46 -12.29
CA ARG A 43 5.52 -6.32 -11.20
C ARG A 43 4.50 -7.33 -11.69
N PHE A 44 3.67 -7.00 -12.67
CA PHE A 44 2.75 -7.96 -13.28
C PHE A 44 3.51 -9.16 -13.84
N TRP A 45 4.55 -8.90 -14.64
CA TRP A 45 5.39 -9.97 -15.19
C TRP A 45 6.09 -10.79 -14.12
N TYR A 46 6.54 -10.16 -13.04
CA TYR A 46 7.12 -10.88 -11.90
C TYR A 46 6.14 -11.88 -11.28
N PHE A 47 4.89 -11.48 -11.04
CA PHE A 47 3.91 -12.35 -10.39
C PHE A 47 3.34 -13.39 -11.35
N ILE A 48 2.98 -13.03 -12.58
CA ILE A 48 2.39 -13.98 -13.54
C ILE A 48 3.37 -15.09 -13.95
N LYS A 49 4.67 -14.78 -14.02
CA LYS A 49 5.71 -15.80 -14.22
C LYS A 49 5.72 -16.83 -13.10
N LYS A 50 5.53 -16.40 -11.85
CA LYS A 50 5.50 -17.30 -10.68
C LYS A 50 4.21 -18.11 -10.59
N LEU A 51 3.07 -17.53 -10.97
CA LEU A 51 1.75 -18.15 -10.81
C LEU A 51 1.34 -19.02 -12.00
N LYS A 52 1.68 -18.61 -13.23
CA LYS A 52 1.18 -19.21 -14.47
C LYS A 52 2.28 -19.50 -15.50
N LYS A 53 3.55 -19.33 -15.15
CA LYS A 53 4.72 -19.57 -16.02
C LYS A 53 4.73 -18.76 -17.33
N VAL A 54 3.90 -17.73 -17.46
CA VAL A 54 3.89 -16.82 -18.62
C VAL A 54 5.03 -15.81 -18.50
N LYS A 55 5.82 -15.61 -19.56
CA LYS A 55 6.94 -14.65 -19.60
C LYS A 55 6.58 -13.45 -20.47
N LYS A 56 7.24 -12.32 -20.25
CA LYS A 56 7.09 -11.10 -21.07
C LYS A 56 7.33 -11.33 -22.57
N THR A 57 8.19 -12.28 -22.93
CA THR A 57 8.50 -12.61 -24.33
C THR A 57 7.46 -13.51 -25.00
N THR A 58 6.64 -14.20 -24.21
CA THR A 58 5.65 -15.20 -24.67
C THR A 58 4.22 -14.76 -24.37
N GLY A 59 4.05 -13.50 -24.00
CA GLY A 59 2.77 -12.94 -23.64
C GLY A 59 2.75 -11.44 -23.74
N GLU A 60 1.54 -10.90 -23.69
CA GLU A 60 1.26 -9.48 -23.83
C GLU A 60 0.42 -8.95 -22.67
N VAL A 61 0.60 -7.66 -22.40
CA VAL A 61 -0.31 -6.93 -21.50
C VAL A 61 -1.32 -6.23 -22.37
N ILE A 62 -2.58 -6.61 -22.24
CA ILE A 62 -3.71 -6.10 -23.04
C ILE A 62 -4.15 -4.74 -22.51
N SER A 63 -4.22 -4.59 -21.18
CA SER A 63 -4.71 -3.36 -20.58
C SER A 63 -3.98 -3.03 -19.29
N ILE A 64 -3.68 -1.74 -19.11
CA ILE A 64 -3.18 -1.17 -17.87
C ILE A 64 -4.05 0.05 -17.56
N LYS A 65 -4.79 0.01 -16.46
CA LYS A 65 -5.68 1.10 -16.04
C LYS A 65 -5.38 1.48 -14.61
N ARG A 66 -5.32 2.78 -14.31
CA ARG A 66 -5.29 3.24 -12.92
C ARG A 66 -6.71 3.17 -12.35
N ILE A 67 -6.84 2.63 -11.14
CA ILE A 67 -8.09 2.62 -10.39
C ILE A 67 -8.02 3.72 -9.32
N PRO A 68 -8.74 4.83 -9.48
CA PRO A 68 -8.86 5.81 -8.41
C PRO A 68 -9.72 5.27 -7.26
N GLU A 69 -9.52 5.82 -6.07
CA GLU A 69 -10.39 5.54 -4.94
C GLU A 69 -11.79 6.11 -5.20
N LYS A 70 -12.84 5.28 -5.06
CA LYS A 70 -14.22 5.71 -5.32
C LYS A 70 -14.68 6.85 -4.42
N ASN A 71 -14.37 6.75 -3.11
CA ASN A 71 -14.86 7.67 -2.08
C ASN A 71 -13.70 8.16 -1.20
N PRO A 72 -12.84 9.08 -1.69
CA PRO A 72 -11.68 9.56 -0.95
C PRO A 72 -12.04 10.48 0.23
N GLY A 73 -13.29 10.96 0.34
CA GLY A 73 -13.75 11.75 1.48
C GLY A 73 -14.12 10.92 2.72
N LYS A 74 -14.16 9.58 2.61
CA LYS A 74 -14.60 8.70 3.70
C LYS A 74 -13.44 7.86 4.21
N VAL A 75 -13.16 7.98 5.51
CA VAL A 75 -12.18 7.13 6.20
C VAL A 75 -12.68 5.69 6.26
N LYS A 76 -11.80 4.75 5.92
CA LYS A 76 -12.07 3.30 5.97
C LYS A 76 -10.98 2.60 6.78
N ASN A 77 -11.28 1.40 7.25
CA ASN A 77 -10.26 0.49 7.74
C ASN A 77 -9.92 -0.47 6.60
N TYR A 78 -8.64 -0.72 6.36
CA TYR A 78 -8.15 -1.61 5.33
C TYR A 78 -7.39 -2.76 5.96
N GLY A 79 -7.82 -3.99 5.66
CA GLY A 79 -7.09 -5.21 5.96
C GLY A 79 -6.15 -5.53 4.81
N ILE A 80 -4.88 -5.72 5.12
CA ILE A 80 -3.83 -6.06 4.15
C ILE A 80 -3.25 -7.41 4.55
N TRP A 81 -3.39 -8.38 3.65
CA TRP A 81 -2.70 -9.66 3.72
C TRP A 81 -1.45 -9.54 2.88
N LEU A 82 -0.31 -9.73 3.52
CA LEU A 82 0.97 -9.68 2.87
C LEU A 82 1.79 -10.92 3.20
N ARG A 83 2.67 -11.26 2.28
CA ARG A 83 3.80 -12.14 2.52
C ARG A 83 5.05 -11.30 2.43
N TYR A 84 6.01 -11.54 3.30
CA TYR A 84 7.31 -10.91 3.18
C TYR A 84 8.43 -11.90 3.47
N ASN A 85 9.56 -11.65 2.83
CA ASN A 85 10.80 -12.37 3.12
C ASN A 85 11.54 -11.60 4.22
N SER A 86 11.71 -12.24 5.38
CA SER A 86 12.61 -11.82 6.44
C SER A 86 14.05 -12.25 6.10
N ARG A 87 14.98 -12.03 7.04
CA ARG A 87 16.35 -12.54 6.91
C ARG A 87 16.44 -14.04 7.13
N SER A 88 15.49 -14.62 7.85
CA SER A 88 15.51 -16.04 8.27
C SER A 88 14.51 -16.91 7.49
N GLY A 89 13.51 -16.31 6.82
CA GLY A 89 12.50 -17.08 6.12
C GLY A 89 11.37 -16.23 5.52
N ILE A 90 10.33 -16.91 5.05
CA ILE A 90 9.15 -16.29 4.44
C ILE A 90 8.00 -16.35 5.45
N HIS A 91 7.39 -15.20 5.74
CA HIS A 91 6.30 -15.12 6.71
C HIS A 91 5.08 -14.42 6.10
N ASN A 92 3.90 -14.91 6.47
CA ASN A 92 2.63 -14.27 6.14
C ASN A 92 2.22 -13.36 7.29
N MET A 93 1.64 -12.20 6.97
CA MET A 93 1.13 -11.25 7.93
C MET A 93 -0.23 -10.71 7.50
N TYR A 94 -1.04 -10.42 8.50
CA TYR A 94 -2.25 -9.63 8.37
C TYR A 94 -2.06 -8.32 9.14
N ARG A 95 -2.21 -7.18 8.48
CA ARG A 95 -2.08 -5.85 9.07
C ARG A 95 -3.30 -5.00 8.72
N GLU A 96 -3.63 -4.07 9.60
CA GLU A 96 -4.77 -3.16 9.42
C GLU A 96 -4.27 -1.73 9.40
N TYR A 97 -4.81 -0.92 8.49
CA TYR A 97 -4.50 0.49 8.36
C TYR A 97 -5.80 1.28 8.27
N ARG A 98 -5.83 2.47 8.85
CA ARG A 98 -6.97 3.39 8.75
C ARG A 98 -6.57 4.54 7.84
N ASP A 99 -7.22 4.64 6.69
CA ASP A 99 -6.90 5.63 5.66
C ASP A 99 -8.15 5.95 4.83
N VAL A 100 -8.09 7.01 4.04
CA VAL A 100 -9.13 7.43 3.10
C VAL A 100 -9.02 6.74 1.74
N THR A 101 -7.83 6.24 1.38
CA THR A 101 -7.60 5.54 0.10
C THR A 101 -6.88 4.20 0.28
N THR A 102 -7.14 3.27 -0.63
CA THR A 102 -6.40 2.01 -0.76
C THR A 102 -4.92 2.25 -1.06
N GLU A 103 -4.63 3.22 -1.94
CA GLU A 103 -3.29 3.69 -2.30
C GLU A 103 -2.49 4.15 -1.06
N GLY A 104 -3.12 4.97 -0.22
CA GLY A 104 -2.54 5.44 1.04
C GLY A 104 -2.30 4.31 2.03
N ALA A 105 -3.30 3.43 2.25
CA ALA A 105 -3.19 2.33 3.18
C ALA A 105 -2.04 1.37 2.83
N VAL A 106 -1.87 1.03 1.55
CA VAL A 106 -0.75 0.19 1.09
C VAL A 106 0.58 0.93 1.20
N THR A 107 0.61 2.24 0.92
CA THR A 107 1.82 3.07 1.11
C THR A 107 2.25 3.08 2.58
N GLN A 108 1.31 3.24 3.51
CA GLN A 108 1.56 3.12 4.95
C GLN A 108 2.10 1.73 5.30
N CYS A 109 1.52 0.66 4.72
CA CYS A 109 2.01 -0.70 4.91
C CYS A 109 3.47 -0.88 4.51
N TYR A 110 3.90 -0.34 3.36
CA TYR A 110 5.30 -0.41 2.95
C TYR A 110 6.22 0.36 3.92
N ARG A 111 5.82 1.53 4.38
CA ARG A 111 6.61 2.34 5.35
C ARG A 111 6.74 1.64 6.69
N ASP A 112 5.64 1.08 7.18
CA ASP A 112 5.57 0.37 8.45
C ASP A 112 6.41 -0.92 8.44
N MET A 113 6.31 -1.70 7.37
CA MET A 113 7.14 -2.89 7.17
C MET A 113 8.63 -2.55 7.12
N GLY A 114 8.99 -1.42 6.50
CA GLY A 114 10.35 -0.88 6.54
C GLY A 114 10.78 -0.46 7.95
N ALA A 115 9.92 0.23 8.69
CA ALA A 115 10.23 0.74 10.02
C ALA A 115 10.37 -0.38 11.07
N ARG A 116 9.39 -1.29 11.13
CA ARG A 116 9.33 -2.33 12.19
C ARG A 116 10.15 -3.57 11.88
N HIS A 117 10.26 -3.95 10.60
CA HIS A 117 10.87 -5.22 10.20
C HIS A 117 12.08 -5.04 9.27
N ARG A 118 12.47 -3.79 8.96
CA ARG A 118 13.52 -3.48 7.96
C ARG A 118 13.27 -4.19 6.62
N ALA A 119 11.99 -4.46 6.31
CA ALA A 119 11.61 -5.16 5.10
C ALA A 119 11.64 -4.18 3.93
N GLN A 120 12.43 -4.52 2.91
CA GLN A 120 12.50 -3.73 1.68
C GLN A 120 11.24 -3.93 0.84
N ALA A 121 10.88 -2.95 0.03
CA ALA A 121 9.71 -3.06 -0.85
C ALA A 121 9.79 -4.23 -1.85
N SER A 122 11.00 -4.66 -2.21
CA SER A 122 11.26 -5.85 -3.03
C SER A 122 10.89 -7.16 -2.34
N SER A 123 11.03 -7.24 -1.01
CA SER A 123 10.76 -8.45 -0.22
C SER A 123 9.30 -8.59 0.20
N ILE A 124 8.50 -7.53 0.06
CA ILE A 124 7.07 -7.51 0.40
C ILE A 124 6.22 -7.85 -0.83
N GLN A 125 5.25 -8.73 -0.62
CA GLN A 125 4.25 -9.14 -1.59
C GLN A 125 2.87 -8.92 -0.98
N ILE A 126 2.11 -7.97 -1.54
CA ILE A 126 0.71 -7.77 -1.17
C ILE A 126 -0.13 -8.84 -1.87
N ILE A 127 -0.90 -9.60 -1.10
CA ILE A 127 -1.74 -10.69 -1.60
C ILE A 127 -3.17 -10.19 -1.81
N ARG A 128 -3.72 -9.52 -0.79
CA ARG A 128 -5.08 -9.01 -0.79
C ARG A 128 -5.14 -7.72 0.02
N VAL A 129 -5.97 -6.79 -0.45
CA VAL A 129 -6.33 -5.56 0.26
C VAL A 129 -7.84 -5.46 0.23
N GLU A 130 -8.45 -5.17 1.37
CA GLU A 130 -9.91 -5.10 1.48
C GLU A 130 -10.33 -4.08 2.53
N SER A 131 -11.47 -3.42 2.29
CA SER A 131 -12.10 -2.59 3.32
C SER A 131 -12.76 -3.47 4.39
N VAL A 132 -12.37 -3.27 5.64
CA VAL A 132 -12.87 -4.04 6.79
C VAL A 132 -13.87 -3.19 7.58
N PRO A 133 -15.10 -3.69 7.82
CA PRO A 133 -16.07 -3.04 8.71
C PRO A 133 -15.51 -2.86 10.12
N ALA A 134 -15.89 -1.79 10.83
CA ALA A 134 -15.37 -1.47 12.16
C ALA A 134 -15.43 -2.67 13.15
N ALA A 135 -16.57 -3.36 13.20
CA ALA A 135 -16.79 -4.53 14.05
C ALA A 135 -15.83 -5.71 13.79
N LYS A 136 -15.32 -5.85 12.56
CA LYS A 136 -14.42 -6.94 12.16
C LYS A 136 -12.94 -6.59 12.28
N THR A 137 -12.61 -5.38 12.70
CA THR A 137 -11.21 -5.02 12.95
C THR A 137 -10.65 -5.78 14.15
N ARG A 138 -9.36 -6.07 14.12
CA ARG A 138 -8.66 -6.89 15.12
C ARG A 138 -7.61 -6.10 15.88
N ARG A 139 -7.02 -5.07 15.29
CA ARG A 139 -5.90 -4.35 15.89
C ARG A 139 -6.37 -3.26 16.86
N ALA A 140 -5.91 -3.31 18.10
CA ALA A 140 -6.28 -2.35 19.16
C ALA A 140 -6.03 -0.89 18.75
N HIS A 141 -4.91 -0.60 18.08
CA HIS A 141 -4.57 0.75 17.61
C HIS A 141 -5.47 1.26 16.48
N ILE A 142 -6.26 0.40 15.83
CA ILE A 142 -7.29 0.79 14.86
C ILE A 142 -8.64 0.95 15.58
N LYS A 143 -8.96 0.02 16.49
CA LYS A 143 -10.20 0.02 17.29
C LYS A 143 -10.35 1.26 18.16
N GLN A 144 -9.26 1.80 18.72
CA GLN A 144 -9.30 3.01 19.54
C GLN A 144 -9.88 4.24 18.82
N PHE A 145 -9.88 4.23 17.48
CA PHE A 145 -10.45 5.31 16.67
C PHE A 145 -11.93 5.10 16.32
N HIS A 146 -12.58 4.03 16.82
CA HIS A 146 -13.98 3.71 16.56
C HIS A 146 -14.88 4.20 17.68
N ASP A 147 -14.77 5.49 18.00
CA ASP A 147 -15.62 6.18 18.97
C ASP A 147 -16.25 7.42 18.32
N GLN A 148 -17.58 7.52 18.38
CA GLN A 148 -18.34 8.64 17.84
C GLN A 148 -18.08 9.94 18.62
N LYS A 149 -17.78 9.85 19.91
CA LYS A 149 -17.51 10.98 20.80
C LYS A 149 -16.01 11.14 21.07
N ILE A 150 -15.17 10.62 20.18
CA ILE A 150 -13.71 10.65 20.34
C ILE A 150 -13.22 12.09 20.52
N LYS A 151 -12.47 12.31 21.60
CA LYS A 151 -11.85 13.58 21.94
C LYS A 151 -10.45 13.31 22.47
N PHE A 152 -9.48 14.07 22.00
CA PHE A 152 -8.11 13.99 22.50
C PHE A 152 -7.47 15.37 22.44
N PRO A 153 -6.69 15.76 23.45
CA PRO A 153 -5.87 16.96 23.38
C PRO A 153 -4.69 16.74 22.42
N HIS A 154 -4.07 17.82 21.96
CA HIS A 154 -2.71 17.80 21.42
C HIS A 154 -1.79 18.44 22.47
N PRO A 155 -1.16 17.65 23.38
CA PRO A 155 -0.55 18.21 24.59
C PRO A 155 0.75 18.99 24.36
N PHE A 156 1.52 18.62 23.33
CA PHE A 156 2.83 19.21 23.02
C PHE A 156 2.97 19.60 21.54
N PRO A 157 2.24 20.63 21.09
CA PRO A 157 2.41 21.20 19.76
C PRO A 157 3.76 21.90 19.64
N ILE A 158 4.64 21.31 18.82
CA ILE A 158 5.96 21.85 18.52
C ILE A 158 5.85 22.74 17.28
N LYS A 159 6.21 24.03 17.41
CA LYS A 159 6.38 24.92 16.27
C LYS A 159 7.64 24.53 15.50
N ARG A 160 7.50 24.11 14.24
CA ARG A 160 8.63 23.63 13.41
C ARG A 160 9.39 24.72 12.67
N ASN A 161 8.92 25.98 12.70
CA ASN A 161 9.60 27.12 12.08
C ASN A 161 10.78 27.62 12.94
N PHE A 162 11.71 26.72 13.29
CA PHE A 162 12.87 27.02 14.14
C PHE A 162 13.81 28.07 13.54
N HIS A 163 13.76 28.27 12.22
CA HIS A 163 14.65 29.17 11.49
C HIS A 163 13.99 30.49 11.07
N ALA A 164 12.68 30.66 11.28
CA ALA A 164 12.02 31.93 10.97
C ALA A 164 12.58 33.07 11.84
N GLN A 165 12.87 32.77 13.10
CA GLN A 165 13.63 33.62 14.00
C GLN A 165 14.75 32.77 14.61
N ARG A 166 15.92 32.77 13.96
CA ARG A 166 17.06 31.92 14.34
C ARG A 166 17.62 32.27 15.73
N PHE A 167 17.51 33.54 16.11
CA PHE A 167 17.88 34.07 17.42
C PHE A 167 16.68 34.79 18.03
N ALA A 168 16.24 34.32 19.19
CA ALA A 168 15.12 34.89 19.91
C ALA A 168 15.51 35.08 21.38
N ALA A 169 15.10 36.20 21.97
CA ALA A 169 15.30 36.45 23.40
C ALA A 169 14.39 35.56 24.27
N ASN A 170 13.22 35.19 23.76
CA ASN A 170 12.20 34.44 24.49
C ASN A 170 12.24 32.94 24.12
N ARG A 171 12.03 32.09 25.13
CA ARG A 171 11.88 30.64 24.92
C ARG A 171 10.53 30.33 24.26
N PRO A 172 10.46 29.34 23.35
CA PRO A 172 9.20 28.96 22.72
C PRO A 172 8.24 28.33 23.73
N ILE A 173 6.98 28.77 23.71
CA ILE A 173 5.90 28.18 24.50
C ILE A 173 5.35 26.95 23.75
N VAL A 174 5.30 25.80 24.44
CA VAL A 174 4.89 24.51 23.86
C VAL A 174 3.54 24.00 24.34
N ARG A 175 2.93 24.67 25.32
CA ARG A 175 1.55 24.39 25.78
C ARG A 175 0.66 25.55 25.34
N PHE A 176 -0.42 25.26 24.63
CA PHE A 176 -1.48 26.23 24.41
C PHE A 176 -2.48 26.04 25.56
N GLN A 177 -2.78 27.12 26.27
CA GLN A 177 -3.87 27.17 27.24
C GLN A 177 -5.21 27.16 26.51
#